data_AF-A0A8B8MMQ6-F1
#
_entry.id   AF-A0A8B8MMQ6-F1
#
_cell.length_a   1.000
_cell.length_b   1.000
_cell.length_c   1.000
_cell.angle_alpha   90.00
_cell.angle_beta   90.00
_cell.angle_gamma   90.00
#
_symmetry.space_group_name_H-M   'P 1'
#
loop_
_entity.id
_entity.type
_entity.pdbx_description
1 polymer ?
#
loop_
_entity_poly.entity_id
_entity_poly.type
_entity_poly.pdbx_seq_one_letter_code
_entity_poly.pdbx_strand_id
1 'polypeptide(L)'
;MDAPASDGEHVHEEIEDENRGPLIHCDLYDTEVSHKIAQMLLPGLATACVDNTTGDIFRTPAMVAVDLRKEFVEYLTQRSESFVAETAILEGDLAAEASDNPYEIVADFADDFATLKRNLFGRISGWLLSEKREDKIDDIIQEMELSKFWAMDRREAIARTLLKNIDFKGAFHCVMKFDTADELAEHVASCGFRSMICAIEGCNTRFIAAHLEKHDLACPFKIIPCEQKCSERLMRREMDRHCITNCPMKLVKCPFYQVGCQSTVPQCTLEQHNHDNLRDHVLHVLQRVHKDASADDLKRQAEQLELSFSGELALARNVKSLTMALKDLEARLPQPEANITTGPQPDVNTTTSDAEQTEVSSSEHLNAD
;
A
#
# COMPACT_ATOMS: atom_id res chain seq x y z
N MET A 1 -45.33 -40.24 -49.78
CA MET A 1 -44.02 -40.84 -49.44
C MET A 1 -43.64 -40.21 -48.12
N ASP A 2 -44.29 -40.70 -47.07
CA ASP A 2 -44.20 -40.20 -45.71
C ASP A 2 -42.94 -40.77 -45.05
N ALA A 3 -42.14 -39.90 -44.45
CA ALA A 3 -41.00 -40.28 -43.63
C ALA A 3 -41.43 -40.26 -42.15
N PRO A 4 -41.15 -41.29 -41.34
CA PRO A 4 -41.52 -41.29 -39.95
C PRO A 4 -40.50 -40.50 -39.11
N ALA A 5 -41.02 -39.64 -38.25
CA ALA A 5 -40.28 -39.01 -37.16
C ALA A 5 -39.99 -40.07 -36.08
N SER A 6 -38.74 -40.10 -35.62
CA SER A 6 -38.29 -40.89 -34.48
C SER A 6 -38.19 -39.96 -33.28
N ASP A 7 -39.27 -39.86 -32.51
CA ASP A 7 -39.25 -39.27 -31.16
C ASP A 7 -38.48 -40.21 -30.23
N GLY A 8 -37.28 -39.79 -29.85
CA GLY A 8 -36.55 -40.35 -28.71
C GLY A 8 -36.81 -39.48 -27.49
N GLU A 9 -37.91 -39.75 -26.77
CA GLU A 9 -38.11 -39.24 -25.42
C GLU A 9 -36.99 -39.79 -24.52
N HIS A 10 -36.00 -38.96 -24.21
CA HIS A 10 -35.10 -39.18 -23.09
C HIS A 10 -35.89 -38.94 -21.79
N VAL A 11 -36.48 -40.02 -21.27
CA VAL A 11 -37.00 -40.08 -19.91
C VAL A 11 -35.81 -39.88 -18.97
N HIS A 12 -35.75 -38.71 -18.33
CA HIS A 12 -34.96 -38.51 -17.12
C HIS A 12 -35.59 -39.37 -16.02
N GLU A 13 -35.03 -40.55 -15.77
CA GLU A 13 -35.32 -41.31 -14.55
C GLU A 13 -34.63 -40.60 -13.38
N GLU A 14 -35.36 -39.71 -12.70
CA GLU A 14 -35.08 -39.38 -11.31
C GLU A 14 -35.43 -40.62 -10.47
N ILE A 15 -34.40 -41.40 -10.13
CA ILE A 15 -34.52 -42.42 -9.09
C ILE A 15 -34.48 -41.67 -7.76
N GLU A 16 -35.65 -41.28 -7.25
CA GLU A 16 -35.81 -40.91 -5.85
C GLU A 16 -35.66 -42.19 -5.01
N ASP A 17 -34.49 -42.35 -4.40
CA ASP A 17 -34.25 -43.39 -3.39
C ASP A 17 -34.99 -43.00 -2.10
N GLU A 18 -36.24 -43.46 -1.96
CA GLU A 18 -37.17 -43.19 -0.84
C GLU A 18 -36.65 -43.60 0.56
N ASN A 19 -35.42 -44.12 0.66
CA ASN A 19 -34.77 -44.53 1.92
C ASN A 19 -33.57 -43.68 2.35
N ARG A 20 -33.20 -42.63 1.60
CA ARG A 20 -32.09 -41.75 1.97
C ARG A 20 -32.58 -40.69 2.97
N GLY A 21 -31.95 -40.65 4.15
CA GLY A 21 -32.18 -39.59 5.13
C GLY A 21 -31.80 -38.20 4.59
N PRO A 22 -32.18 -37.11 5.27
CA PRO A 22 -31.83 -35.76 4.83
C PRO A 22 -30.31 -35.58 4.78
N LEU A 23 -29.81 -35.05 3.65
CA LEU A 23 -28.38 -34.76 3.47
C LEU A 23 -27.89 -33.74 4.51
N ILE A 24 -26.72 -34.00 5.08
CA ILE A 24 -26.08 -33.15 6.08
C ILE A 24 -25.14 -32.19 5.37
N HIS A 25 -25.35 -30.89 5.54
CA HIS A 25 -24.53 -29.84 4.93
C HIS A 25 -23.24 -29.58 5.71
N CYS A 26 -22.16 -29.26 5.00
CA CYS A 26 -20.99 -28.67 5.63
C CYS A 26 -21.27 -27.21 6.01
N ASP A 27 -21.10 -26.87 7.28
CA ASP A 27 -21.38 -25.54 7.81
C ASP A 27 -20.15 -24.60 7.81
N LEU A 28 -19.05 -24.99 7.17
CA LEU A 28 -17.83 -24.19 7.13
C LEU A 28 -17.91 -23.07 6.09
N TYR A 29 -17.34 -21.91 6.44
CA TYR A 29 -17.37 -20.69 5.63
C TYR A 29 -16.14 -19.83 5.90
N ASP A 30 -15.95 -18.81 5.08
CA ASP A 30 -14.92 -17.80 5.26
C ASP A 30 -15.26 -16.91 6.46
N THR A 31 -14.57 -17.17 7.57
CA THR A 31 -14.74 -16.43 8.82
C THR A 31 -14.33 -14.96 8.71
N GLU A 32 -13.40 -14.61 7.81
CA GLU A 32 -12.96 -13.22 7.62
C GLU A 32 -14.08 -12.40 6.96
N VAL A 33 -14.69 -12.94 5.91
CA VAL A 33 -15.82 -12.30 5.22
C VAL A 33 -17.03 -12.19 6.14
N SER A 34 -17.39 -13.27 6.85
CA SER A 34 -18.47 -13.26 7.84
C SER A 34 -18.24 -12.23 8.94
N HIS A 35 -17.01 -12.08 9.43
CA HIS A 35 -16.66 -11.07 10.44
C HIS A 35 -16.81 -9.65 9.90
N LYS A 36 -16.36 -9.37 8.67
CA LYS A 36 -16.56 -8.06 8.01
C LYS A 36 -18.03 -7.73 7.85
N ILE A 37 -18.85 -8.71 7.45
CA ILE A 37 -20.31 -8.55 7.40
C ILE A 37 -20.84 -8.21 8.79
N ALA A 38 -20.51 -8.99 9.81
CA ALA A 38 -20.96 -8.72 11.17
C ALA A 38 -20.53 -7.34 11.71
N GLN A 39 -19.36 -6.85 11.31
CA GLN A 39 -18.90 -5.50 11.67
C GLN A 39 -19.80 -4.42 11.06
N MET A 40 -20.17 -4.52 9.78
CA MET A 40 -20.97 -3.51 9.07
C MET A 40 -22.43 -3.42 9.54
N LEU A 41 -22.99 -4.49 10.12
CA LEU A 41 -24.38 -4.50 10.56
C LEU A 41 -24.69 -3.39 11.59
N LEU A 42 -23.73 -3.05 12.47
CA LEU A 42 -23.96 -2.03 13.50
C LEU A 42 -23.96 -0.61 12.91
N PRO A 43 -22.96 -0.19 12.09
CA PRO A 43 -23.04 1.07 11.34
C PRO A 43 -24.26 1.19 10.43
N GLY A 44 -24.66 0.12 9.73
CA GLY A 44 -25.86 0.13 8.89
C GLY A 44 -27.13 0.41 9.68
N LEU A 45 -27.29 -0.25 10.84
CA LEU A 45 -28.40 0.02 11.75
C LEU A 45 -28.36 1.44 12.33
N ALA A 46 -27.19 1.90 12.78
CA ALA A 46 -26.99 3.23 13.34
C ALA A 46 -27.39 4.32 12.33
N THR A 47 -26.96 4.16 11.07
CA THR A 47 -27.33 5.00 9.94
C THR A 47 -28.85 5.08 9.80
N ALA A 48 -29.55 3.95 9.79
CA ALA A 48 -31.02 3.93 9.73
C ALA A 48 -31.67 4.63 10.94
N CYS A 49 -31.12 4.48 12.15
CA CYS A 49 -31.64 5.14 13.36
C CYS A 49 -31.50 6.67 13.30
N VAL A 50 -30.34 7.17 12.86
CA VAL A 50 -30.08 8.61 12.69
C VAL A 50 -30.96 9.20 11.59
N ASP A 51 -31.04 8.53 10.44
CA ASP A 51 -31.84 8.99 9.30
C ASP A 51 -33.36 8.92 9.59
N ASN A 52 -33.82 7.98 10.42
CA ASN A 52 -35.23 7.89 10.84
C ASN A 52 -35.65 9.02 11.79
N THR A 53 -34.71 9.54 12.59
CA THR A 53 -34.98 10.53 13.65
C THR A 53 -34.53 11.95 13.28
N THR A 54 -33.95 12.13 12.09
CA THR A 54 -33.46 13.43 11.63
C THR A 54 -34.57 14.49 11.59
N GLY A 55 -34.41 15.58 12.35
CA GLY A 55 -35.40 16.65 12.40
C GLY A 55 -36.63 16.36 13.27
N ASP A 56 -36.70 15.21 13.93
CA ASP A 56 -37.67 14.92 14.99
C ASP A 56 -37.10 15.38 16.34
N ILE A 57 -37.85 16.21 17.07
CA ILE A 57 -37.43 16.74 18.38
C ILE A 57 -37.85 15.84 19.55
N PHE A 58 -38.69 14.84 19.31
CA PHE A 58 -39.23 13.95 20.35
C PHE A 58 -38.64 12.54 20.31
N ARG A 59 -37.94 12.18 19.24
CA ARG A 59 -37.32 10.85 19.08
C ARG A 59 -35.81 10.97 18.90
N THR A 60 -35.06 10.16 19.63
CA THR A 60 -33.61 10.02 19.47
C THR A 60 -33.26 8.71 18.78
N PRO A 61 -32.07 8.58 18.15
CA PRO A 61 -31.62 7.33 17.54
C PRO A 61 -31.69 6.12 18.49
N ALA A 62 -31.33 6.31 19.76
CA ALA A 62 -31.38 5.26 20.78
C ALA A 62 -32.82 4.76 21.05
N MET A 63 -33.83 5.63 21.00
CA MET A 63 -35.23 5.26 21.24
C MET A 63 -35.80 4.35 20.15
N VAL A 64 -35.26 4.41 18.93
CA VAL A 64 -35.77 3.65 17.78
C VAL A 64 -34.96 2.40 17.48
N ALA A 65 -33.79 2.24 18.11
CA ALA A 65 -32.81 1.23 17.80
C ALA A 65 -33.31 -0.21 17.95
N VAL A 66 -34.11 -0.50 18.98
CA VAL A 66 -34.62 -1.87 19.24
C VAL A 66 -35.53 -2.34 18.11
N ASP A 67 -36.49 -1.50 17.73
CA ASP A 67 -37.47 -1.81 16.69
C ASP A 67 -36.80 -1.86 15.32
N LEU A 68 -35.97 -0.87 14.99
CA LEU A 68 -35.24 -0.84 13.73
C LEU A 68 -34.27 -2.01 13.59
N ARG A 69 -33.64 -2.48 14.68
CA ARG A 69 -32.77 -3.69 14.61
C ARG A 69 -33.58 -4.90 14.17
N LYS A 70 -34.79 -5.09 14.72
CA LYS A 70 -35.64 -6.22 14.36
C LYS A 70 -36.02 -6.15 12.88
N GLU A 71 -36.53 -5.00 12.45
CA GLU A 71 -36.89 -4.77 11.04
C GLU A 71 -35.70 -4.92 10.10
N PHE A 72 -34.52 -4.48 10.52
CA PHE A 72 -33.28 -4.56 9.75
C PHE A 72 -32.86 -6.01 9.51
N VAL A 73 -32.84 -6.83 10.56
CA VAL A 73 -32.47 -8.25 10.44
C VAL A 73 -33.48 -9.00 9.58
N GLU A 74 -34.78 -8.75 9.76
CA GLU A 74 -35.84 -9.34 8.93
C GLU A 74 -35.68 -8.95 7.47
N TYR A 75 -35.47 -7.65 7.19
CA TYR A 75 -35.25 -7.15 5.84
C TYR A 75 -34.02 -7.78 5.17
N LEU A 76 -32.86 -7.75 5.83
CA LEU A 76 -31.63 -8.32 5.28
C LEU A 76 -31.77 -9.82 5.01
N THR A 77 -32.41 -10.55 5.91
CA THR A 77 -32.63 -11.99 5.76
C THR A 77 -33.52 -12.25 4.53
N GLN A 78 -34.67 -11.59 4.44
CA GLN A 78 -35.58 -11.73 3.29
C GLN A 78 -34.89 -11.38 1.96
N ARG A 79 -34.13 -10.28 1.94
CA ARG A 79 -33.42 -9.82 0.75
C ARG A 79 -32.33 -10.80 0.32
N SER A 80 -31.62 -11.40 1.28
CA SER A 80 -30.61 -12.41 1.01
C SER A 80 -31.20 -13.72 0.47
N GLU A 81 -32.39 -14.12 0.95
CA GLU A 81 -33.08 -15.33 0.48
C GLU A 81 -33.59 -15.17 -0.96
N SER A 82 -34.05 -13.98 -1.35
CA SER A 82 -34.51 -13.70 -2.71
C SER A 82 -33.38 -13.40 -3.70
N PHE A 83 -32.15 -13.17 -3.21
CA PHE A 83 -31.02 -12.71 -4.02
C PHE A 83 -30.70 -13.63 -5.21
N VAL A 84 -30.64 -14.95 -4.99
CA VAL A 84 -30.33 -15.92 -6.06
C VAL A 84 -31.39 -15.92 -7.16
N ALA A 85 -32.66 -15.84 -6.77
CA ALA A 85 -33.76 -15.81 -7.72
C ALA A 85 -33.76 -14.52 -8.54
N GLU A 86 -33.47 -13.38 -7.91
CA GLU A 86 -33.41 -12.08 -8.59
C GLU A 86 -32.21 -11.96 -9.52
N THR A 87 -31.03 -12.41 -9.09
CA THR A 87 -29.81 -12.41 -9.92
C THR A 87 -29.93 -13.34 -11.13
N ALA A 88 -30.64 -14.46 -11.01
CA ALA A 88 -30.92 -15.36 -12.12
C ALA A 88 -31.86 -14.75 -13.19
N ILE A 89 -32.64 -13.72 -12.84
CA ILE A 89 -33.56 -13.03 -13.76
C ILE A 89 -32.85 -11.88 -14.50
N LEU A 90 -31.67 -11.43 -14.03
CA LEU A 90 -30.90 -10.39 -14.70
C LEU A 90 -30.27 -10.94 -16.00
N GLU A 91 -30.73 -10.43 -17.15
CA GLU A 91 -30.17 -10.76 -18.47
C GLU A 91 -29.13 -9.71 -18.92
N GLY A 92 -28.08 -10.17 -19.61
CA GLY A 92 -27.14 -9.31 -20.35
C GLY A 92 -26.17 -8.50 -19.48
N ASP A 93 -25.85 -7.27 -19.92
CA ASP A 93 -24.81 -6.40 -19.32
C ASP A 93 -25.07 -6.04 -17.85
N LEU A 94 -26.33 -6.06 -17.39
CA LEU A 94 -26.70 -5.75 -16.00
C LEU A 94 -26.29 -6.85 -15.00
N ALA A 95 -26.16 -8.11 -15.45
CA ALA A 95 -25.65 -9.19 -14.62
C ALA A 95 -24.12 -9.14 -14.46
N ALA A 96 -23.41 -8.46 -15.37
CA ALA A 96 -21.96 -8.30 -15.34
C ALA A 96 -21.49 -7.18 -14.39
N GLU A 97 -22.38 -6.25 -14.01
CA GLU A 97 -22.11 -5.15 -13.07
C GLU A 97 -22.39 -5.52 -11.60
N ALA A 98 -23.09 -6.63 -11.35
CA ALA A 98 -23.41 -7.07 -9.99
C ALA A 98 -22.15 -7.58 -9.28
N SER A 99 -21.87 -7.04 -8.09
CA SER A 99 -20.73 -7.51 -7.27
C SER A 99 -20.95 -8.96 -6.83
N ASP A 100 -19.92 -9.80 -7.04
CA ASP A 100 -19.86 -11.17 -6.51
C ASP A 100 -19.35 -11.22 -5.05
N ASN A 101 -19.04 -10.06 -4.43
CA ASN A 101 -18.51 -9.98 -3.07
C ASN A 101 -19.65 -9.94 -2.03
N PRO A 102 -19.77 -10.95 -1.15
CA PRO A 102 -20.83 -11.01 -0.14
C PRO A 102 -20.90 -9.80 0.79
N TYR A 103 -19.76 -9.17 1.08
CA TYR A 103 -19.73 -7.97 1.91
C TYR A 103 -20.41 -6.78 1.22
N GLU A 104 -20.10 -6.57 -0.06
CA GLU A 104 -20.65 -5.46 -0.85
C GLU A 104 -22.16 -5.64 -1.04
N ILE A 105 -22.60 -6.85 -1.39
CA ILE A 105 -24.03 -7.19 -1.52
C ILE A 105 -24.81 -6.87 -0.23
N VAL A 106 -24.30 -7.28 0.93
CA VAL A 106 -25.00 -7.03 2.21
C VAL A 106 -24.92 -5.55 2.60
N ALA A 107 -23.83 -4.86 2.27
CA ALA A 107 -23.71 -3.42 2.49
C ALA A 107 -24.75 -2.65 1.67
N ASP A 108 -24.95 -3.02 0.40
CA ASP A 108 -25.98 -2.43 -0.46
C ASP A 108 -27.39 -2.64 0.12
N PHE A 109 -27.69 -3.85 0.59
CA PHE A 109 -28.96 -4.11 1.29
C PHE A 109 -29.12 -3.23 2.54
N ALA A 110 -28.03 -3.00 3.28
CA ALA A 110 -28.07 -2.16 4.46
C ALA A 110 -28.35 -0.69 4.12
N ASP A 111 -27.74 -0.18 3.06
CA ASP A 111 -27.95 1.17 2.56
C ASP A 111 -29.36 1.37 1.99
N ASP A 112 -29.89 0.37 1.28
CA ASP A 112 -31.28 0.34 0.82
C ASP A 112 -32.25 0.42 2.00
N PHE A 113 -32.02 -0.38 3.04
CA PHE A 113 -32.83 -0.33 4.26
C PHE A 113 -32.78 1.06 4.92
N ALA A 114 -31.58 1.62 5.10
CA ALA A 114 -31.44 2.96 5.68
C ALA A 114 -32.21 4.00 4.85
N THR A 115 -32.16 3.89 3.53
CA THR A 115 -32.91 4.73 2.60
C THR A 115 -34.42 4.59 2.78
N LEU A 116 -34.94 3.36 2.96
CA LEU A 116 -36.35 3.09 3.24
C LEU A 116 -36.81 3.68 4.58
N LYS A 117 -35.91 3.84 5.56
CA LYS A 117 -36.24 4.39 6.89
C LYS A 117 -36.03 5.90 7.01
N ARG A 118 -35.55 6.58 5.97
CA ARG A 118 -35.38 8.04 5.94
C ARG A 118 -36.70 8.79 6.07
N ASN A 119 -36.71 9.76 6.98
CA ASN A 119 -37.78 10.74 7.06
C ASN A 119 -37.56 11.92 6.08
N LEU A 120 -38.48 12.89 6.04
CA LEU A 120 -38.47 13.99 5.06
C LEU A 120 -37.17 14.83 5.09
N PHE A 121 -36.62 15.11 6.27
CA PHE A 121 -35.39 15.88 6.42
C PHE A 121 -34.14 15.05 6.10
N GLY A 122 -34.19 13.74 6.33
CA GLY A 122 -33.16 12.79 5.90
C GLY A 122 -32.99 12.67 4.38
N ARG A 123 -33.88 13.26 3.57
CA ARG A 123 -33.80 13.27 2.09
C ARG A 123 -33.07 14.49 1.52
N ILE A 124 -32.68 15.45 2.36
CA ILE A 124 -31.99 16.66 1.92
C ILE A 124 -30.54 16.29 1.60
N SER A 125 -30.10 16.50 0.35
CA SER A 125 -28.74 16.15 -0.09
C SER A 125 -27.64 16.81 0.77
N GLY A 126 -27.88 18.03 1.24
CA GLY A 126 -26.95 18.73 2.14
C GLY A 126 -26.88 18.14 3.56
N TRP A 127 -27.89 17.37 3.99
CA TRP A 127 -27.83 16.60 5.24
C TRP A 127 -27.05 15.29 5.04
N LEU A 128 -27.26 14.62 3.91
CA LEU A 128 -26.62 13.33 3.60
C LEU A 128 -25.09 13.41 3.59
N LEU A 129 -24.55 14.55 3.13
CA LEU A 129 -23.10 14.83 3.07
C LEU A 129 -22.61 15.67 4.27
N SER A 130 -23.40 15.75 5.35
CA SER A 130 -23.06 16.60 6.49
C SER A 130 -22.16 15.87 7.49
N GLU A 131 -21.04 16.48 7.87
CA GLU A 131 -20.19 16.01 8.99
C GLU A 131 -21.03 15.80 10.27
N LYS A 132 -22.02 16.67 10.52
CA LYS A 132 -22.93 16.54 11.66
C LYS A 132 -23.77 15.25 11.64
N ARG A 133 -24.04 14.69 10.46
CA ARG A 133 -24.73 13.41 10.33
C ARG A 133 -23.78 12.27 10.70
N GLU A 134 -22.56 12.31 10.20
CA GLU A 134 -21.50 11.33 10.50
C GLU A 134 -21.18 11.31 11.99
N ASP A 135 -21.00 12.47 12.63
CA ASP A 135 -20.78 12.59 14.08
C ASP A 135 -21.88 11.90 14.88
N LYS A 136 -23.16 12.09 14.49
CA LYS A 136 -24.29 11.44 15.16
C LYS A 136 -24.33 9.93 14.97
N ILE A 137 -23.85 9.44 13.82
CA ILE A 137 -23.75 8.01 13.55
C ILE A 137 -22.66 7.41 14.44
N ASP A 138 -21.50 8.07 14.53
CA ASP A 138 -20.40 7.62 15.38
C ASP A 138 -20.78 7.65 16.87
N ASP A 139 -21.47 8.70 17.32
CA ASP A 139 -21.98 8.83 18.69
C ASP A 139 -22.88 7.64 19.07
N ILE A 140 -23.85 7.30 18.21
CA ILE A 140 -24.78 6.18 18.50
C ILE A 140 -24.09 4.82 18.35
N ILE A 141 -23.15 4.65 17.42
CA ILE A 141 -22.34 3.42 17.33
C ILE A 141 -21.58 3.22 18.63
N GLN A 142 -20.89 4.25 19.11
CA GLN A 142 -20.15 4.19 20.36
C GLN A 142 -21.07 3.87 21.55
N GLU A 143 -22.24 4.50 21.64
CA GLU A 143 -23.23 4.20 22.68
C GLU A 143 -23.69 2.73 22.62
N MET A 144 -23.99 2.22 21.42
CA MET A 144 -24.40 0.82 21.21
C MET A 144 -23.29 -0.18 21.58
N GLU A 145 -22.03 0.15 21.30
CA GLU A 145 -20.88 -0.70 21.64
C GLU A 145 -20.62 -0.72 23.15
N LEU A 146 -20.61 0.45 23.80
CA LEU A 146 -20.42 0.57 25.25
C LEU A 146 -21.51 -0.16 26.03
N SER A 147 -22.75 -0.08 25.56
CA SER A 147 -23.89 -0.78 26.16
C SER A 147 -24.01 -2.25 25.76
N LYS A 148 -23.17 -2.74 24.84
CA LYS A 148 -23.29 -4.08 24.22
C LYS A 148 -24.68 -4.34 23.63
N PHE A 149 -25.34 -3.29 23.13
CA PHE A 149 -26.69 -3.34 22.56
C PHE A 149 -26.86 -4.46 21.53
N TRP A 150 -25.86 -4.62 20.65
CA TRP A 150 -25.79 -5.69 19.66
C TRP A 150 -24.39 -6.29 19.61
N ALA A 151 -24.16 -7.23 20.53
CA ALA A 151 -22.88 -7.91 20.68
C ALA A 151 -22.42 -8.63 19.39
N MET A 152 -21.11 -8.72 19.20
CA MET A 152 -20.49 -9.19 17.96
C MET A 152 -20.85 -10.63 17.60
N ASP A 153 -20.90 -11.52 18.60
CA ASP A 153 -21.33 -12.92 18.48
C ASP A 153 -22.74 -13.05 17.88
N ARG A 154 -23.67 -12.15 18.25
CA ARG A 154 -25.02 -12.12 17.67
C ARG A 154 -25.01 -11.60 16.24
N ARG A 155 -24.16 -10.63 15.92
CA ARG A 155 -23.96 -10.12 14.57
C ARG A 155 -23.35 -11.18 13.65
N GLU A 156 -22.39 -11.95 14.15
CA GLU A 156 -21.78 -13.08 13.43
C GLU A 156 -22.77 -14.19 13.09
N ALA A 157 -23.73 -14.48 13.99
CA ALA A 157 -24.78 -15.46 13.69
C ALA A 157 -25.64 -15.02 12.48
N ILE A 158 -26.00 -13.74 12.41
CA ILE A 158 -26.79 -13.18 11.30
C ILE A 158 -25.93 -13.13 10.04
N ALA A 159 -24.70 -12.62 10.14
CA ALA A 159 -23.76 -12.55 9.03
C ALA A 159 -23.51 -13.91 8.37
N ARG A 160 -23.42 -14.98 9.17
CA ARG A 160 -23.31 -16.35 8.66
C ARG A 160 -24.52 -16.75 7.81
N THR A 161 -25.74 -16.46 8.27
CA THR A 161 -26.96 -16.75 7.51
C THR A 161 -26.99 -15.96 6.21
N LEU A 162 -26.73 -14.65 6.27
CA LEU A 162 -26.69 -13.79 5.08
C LEU A 162 -25.66 -14.29 4.06
N LEU A 163 -24.45 -14.63 4.52
CA LEU A 163 -23.38 -15.16 3.67
C LEU A 163 -23.81 -16.44 2.93
N LYS A 164 -24.41 -17.40 3.64
CA LYS A 164 -24.87 -18.66 3.03
C LYS A 164 -25.99 -18.45 2.00
N ASN A 165 -26.88 -17.48 2.24
CA ASN A 165 -27.98 -17.18 1.35
C ASN A 165 -27.50 -16.54 0.03
N ILE A 166 -26.48 -15.66 0.10
CA ILE A 166 -25.99 -14.93 -1.09
C ILE A 166 -24.86 -15.64 -1.84
N ASP A 167 -24.04 -16.46 -1.18
CA ASP A 167 -22.90 -17.14 -1.82
C ASP A 167 -23.30 -18.46 -2.51
N PHE A 168 -24.29 -18.42 -3.40
CA PHE A 168 -24.79 -19.63 -4.09
C PHE A 168 -23.74 -20.36 -4.94
N LYS A 169 -22.66 -19.65 -5.35
CA LYS A 169 -21.52 -20.22 -6.08
C LYS A 169 -20.55 -21.00 -5.17
N GLY A 170 -20.68 -20.89 -3.85
CA GLY A 170 -19.82 -21.56 -2.87
C GLY A 170 -18.38 -21.03 -2.86
N ALA A 171 -18.19 -19.76 -3.20
CA ALA A 171 -16.86 -19.13 -3.21
C ALA A 171 -16.37 -18.79 -1.79
N PHE A 172 -17.30 -18.59 -0.85
CA PHE A 172 -17.07 -18.16 0.52
C PHE A 172 -17.67 -19.11 1.57
N HIS A 173 -18.40 -20.15 1.16
CA HIS A 173 -18.84 -21.24 2.02
C HIS A 173 -18.83 -22.60 1.33
N CYS A 174 -18.79 -23.65 2.13
CA CYS A 174 -18.82 -25.00 1.60
C CYS A 174 -20.24 -25.40 1.17
N VAL A 175 -20.41 -25.76 -0.09
CA VAL A 175 -21.70 -26.23 -0.65
C VAL A 175 -21.87 -27.76 -0.60
N MET A 176 -20.87 -28.48 -0.07
CA MET A 176 -20.89 -29.95 -0.02
C MET A 176 -21.92 -30.48 0.99
N LYS A 177 -22.50 -31.64 0.65
CA LYS A 177 -23.47 -32.35 1.48
C LYS A 177 -23.11 -33.83 1.56
N PHE A 178 -23.49 -34.49 2.65
CA PHE A 178 -23.07 -35.85 2.99
C PHE A 178 -24.25 -36.69 3.49
N ASP A 179 -24.20 -38.00 3.29
CA ASP A 179 -25.27 -38.91 3.74
C ASP A 179 -25.13 -39.25 5.22
N THR A 180 -23.88 -39.25 5.73
CA THR A 180 -23.58 -39.64 7.11
C THR A 180 -22.73 -38.58 7.84
N ALA A 181 -22.81 -38.59 9.17
CA ALA A 181 -22.00 -37.71 10.02
C ALA A 181 -20.50 -38.03 9.92
N ASP A 182 -20.14 -39.29 9.66
CA ASP A 182 -18.75 -39.72 9.52
C ASP A 182 -18.12 -39.16 8.23
N GLU A 183 -18.85 -39.20 7.12
CA GLU A 183 -18.41 -38.58 5.84
C GLU A 183 -18.22 -37.06 6.00
N LEU A 184 -19.15 -36.38 6.68
CA LEU A 184 -19.01 -34.96 6.97
C LEU A 184 -17.77 -34.68 7.84
N ALA A 185 -17.50 -35.50 8.85
CA ALA A 185 -16.35 -35.33 9.73
C ALA A 185 -15.02 -35.51 8.97
N GLU A 186 -14.94 -36.48 8.05
CA GLU A 186 -13.80 -36.67 7.17
C GLU A 186 -13.60 -35.45 6.24
N HIS A 187 -14.68 -34.93 5.66
CA HIS A 187 -14.63 -33.73 4.84
C HIS A 187 -14.17 -32.51 5.64
N VAL A 188 -14.70 -32.26 6.83
CA VAL A 188 -14.37 -31.08 7.66
C VAL A 188 -12.86 -31.00 7.91
N ALA A 189 -12.16 -32.13 8.03
CA ALA A 189 -10.72 -32.19 8.22
C ALA A 189 -9.92 -31.69 7.00
N SER A 190 -10.46 -31.85 5.78
CA SER A 190 -9.81 -31.46 4.51
C SER A 190 -10.44 -30.23 3.85
N CYS A 191 -11.56 -29.74 4.36
CA CYS A 191 -12.30 -28.60 3.82
C CYS A 191 -11.40 -27.35 3.69
N GLY A 192 -11.54 -26.64 2.56
CA GLY A 192 -10.82 -25.38 2.32
C GLY A 192 -11.22 -24.26 3.29
N PHE A 193 -12.44 -24.31 3.83
CA PHE A 193 -12.96 -23.34 4.80
C PHE A 193 -12.66 -23.70 6.26
N ARG A 194 -11.96 -24.82 6.52
CA ARG A 194 -11.59 -25.18 7.89
C ARG A 194 -10.66 -24.12 8.48
N SER A 195 -10.85 -23.81 9.76
CA SER A 195 -10.00 -22.86 10.48
C SER A 195 -8.60 -23.43 10.68
N MET A 196 -7.60 -22.61 10.41
CA MET A 196 -6.18 -22.88 10.62
C MET A 196 -5.56 -21.76 11.46
N ILE A 197 -4.52 -22.10 12.20
CA ILE A 197 -3.67 -21.15 12.93
C ILE A 197 -2.32 -21.13 12.24
N CYS A 198 -1.71 -19.95 12.10
CA CYS A 198 -0.36 -19.84 11.56
C CYS A 198 0.62 -20.74 12.32
N ALA A 199 1.43 -21.49 11.58
CA ALA A 199 2.47 -22.36 12.15
C ALA A 199 3.76 -21.59 12.53
N ILE A 200 3.89 -20.32 12.12
CA ILE A 200 5.06 -19.49 12.42
C ILE A 200 5.00 -19.03 13.88
N GLU A 201 6.08 -19.29 14.62
CA GLU A 201 6.20 -18.89 16.02
C GLU A 201 5.96 -17.38 16.20
N GLY A 202 5.11 -17.03 17.18
CA GLY A 202 4.71 -15.66 17.47
C GLY A 202 3.51 -15.15 16.66
N CYS A 203 3.11 -15.82 15.59
CA CYS A 203 1.92 -15.48 14.83
C CYS A 203 0.69 -16.25 15.36
N ASN A 204 -0.29 -15.53 15.91
CA ASN A 204 -1.55 -16.12 16.40
C ASN A 204 -2.73 -15.90 15.44
N THR A 205 -2.46 -15.54 14.19
CA THR A 205 -3.52 -15.28 13.21
C THR A 205 -4.27 -16.57 12.89
N ARG A 206 -5.60 -16.48 12.90
CA ARG A 206 -6.51 -17.53 12.45
C ARG A 206 -7.05 -17.17 11.07
N PHE A 207 -7.10 -18.13 10.17
CA PHE A 207 -7.59 -17.97 8.80
C PHE A 207 -8.12 -19.30 8.29
N ILE A 208 -8.86 -19.30 7.17
CA ILE A 208 -9.31 -20.54 6.54
C ILE A 208 -8.19 -21.19 5.73
N ALA A 209 -8.22 -22.50 5.55
CA ALA A 209 -7.16 -23.21 4.84
C ALA A 209 -6.90 -22.68 3.42
N ALA A 210 -7.94 -22.25 2.70
CA ALA A 210 -7.83 -21.62 1.39
C ALA A 210 -6.97 -20.34 1.39
N HIS A 211 -6.83 -19.66 2.53
CA HIS A 211 -6.06 -18.42 2.69
C HIS A 211 -4.61 -18.67 3.16
N LEU A 212 -4.14 -19.92 3.23
CA LEU A 212 -2.81 -20.24 3.72
C LEU A 212 -1.70 -19.52 2.93
N GLU A 213 -1.75 -19.57 1.60
CA GLU A 213 -0.74 -18.94 0.75
C GLU A 213 -0.76 -17.41 0.89
N LYS A 214 -1.96 -16.82 0.88
CA LYS A 214 -2.15 -15.37 1.11
C LYS A 214 -1.55 -14.95 2.45
N HIS A 215 -1.81 -15.70 3.52
CA HIS A 215 -1.24 -15.42 4.83
C HIS A 215 0.28 -15.59 4.84
N ASP A 216 0.80 -16.67 4.26
CA ASP A 216 2.23 -16.96 4.21
C ASP A 216 3.04 -15.85 3.51
N LEU A 217 2.48 -15.27 2.45
CA LEU A 217 3.06 -14.12 1.74
C LEU A 217 3.04 -12.82 2.57
N ALA A 218 2.09 -12.66 3.49
CA ALA A 218 1.91 -11.44 4.28
C ALA A 218 2.33 -11.60 5.76
N CYS A 219 2.69 -12.80 6.21
CA CYS A 219 2.90 -13.08 7.63
C CYS A 219 4.03 -12.20 8.20
N PRO A 220 3.73 -11.37 9.23
CA PRO A 220 4.70 -10.41 9.77
C PRO A 220 5.85 -11.07 10.54
N PHE A 221 5.64 -12.30 11.03
CA PHE A 221 6.63 -13.08 11.78
C PHE A 221 7.49 -13.97 10.89
N LYS A 222 7.12 -14.14 9.61
CA LYS A 222 7.85 -14.99 8.70
C LYS A 222 9.26 -14.45 8.48
N ILE A 223 10.26 -15.32 8.64
CA ILE A 223 11.67 -14.99 8.43
C ILE A 223 12.00 -15.05 6.94
N ILE A 224 12.31 -13.88 6.37
CA ILE A 224 12.58 -13.70 4.94
C ILE A 224 13.99 -13.09 4.75
N PRO A 225 14.65 -13.32 3.59
CA PRO A 225 15.91 -12.66 3.28
C PRO A 225 15.73 -11.15 3.18
N CYS A 226 16.79 -10.41 3.51
CA CYS A 226 16.81 -8.95 3.38
C CYS A 226 16.51 -8.49 1.95
N GLU A 227 15.62 -7.51 1.80
CA GLU A 227 15.23 -6.93 0.51
C GLU A 227 16.39 -6.18 -0.18
N GLN A 228 17.31 -5.62 0.61
CA GLN A 228 18.55 -5.03 0.13
C GLN A 228 19.66 -6.07 -0.15
N LYS A 229 19.33 -7.36 -0.08
CA LYS A 229 20.21 -8.50 -0.41
C LYS A 229 21.51 -8.55 0.41
N CYS A 230 21.46 -8.11 1.68
CA CYS A 230 22.51 -8.44 2.63
C CYS A 230 22.42 -9.92 3.06
N SER A 231 23.35 -10.39 3.89
CA SER A 231 23.40 -11.78 4.37
C SER A 231 22.33 -12.14 5.41
N GLU A 232 21.64 -11.15 5.96
CA GLU A 232 20.71 -11.36 7.07
C GLU A 232 19.35 -11.92 6.62
N ARG A 233 18.74 -12.71 7.51
CA ARG A 233 17.36 -13.17 7.42
C ARG A 233 16.63 -12.76 8.67
N LEU A 234 15.48 -12.12 8.52
CA LEU A 234 14.80 -11.44 9.61
C LEU A 234 13.28 -11.54 9.45
N MET A 235 12.55 -11.32 10.54
CA MET A 235 11.10 -11.26 10.49
C MET A 235 10.66 -10.15 9.54
N ARG A 236 9.66 -10.42 8.70
CA ARG A 236 9.11 -9.43 7.76
C ARG A 236 8.82 -8.08 8.41
N ARG A 237 8.22 -8.07 9.61
CA ARG A 237 7.91 -6.83 10.34
C ARG A 237 9.14 -6.00 10.76
N GLU A 238 10.32 -6.60 10.79
CA GLU A 238 11.57 -5.93 11.17
C GLU A 238 12.37 -5.45 9.96
N MET A 239 11.93 -5.79 8.74
CA MET A 239 12.63 -5.50 7.49
C MET A 239 12.90 -4.02 7.32
N ASP A 240 11.87 -3.18 7.44
CA ASP A 240 12.00 -1.73 7.26
C ASP A 240 13.02 -1.13 8.22
N ARG A 241 12.92 -1.48 9.50
CA ARG A 241 13.85 -1.01 10.53
C ARG A 241 15.27 -1.44 10.20
N HIS A 242 15.48 -2.70 9.81
CA HIS A 242 16.79 -3.20 9.41
C HIS A 242 17.34 -2.43 8.21
N CYS A 243 16.60 -2.32 7.12
CA CYS A 243 16.99 -1.62 5.89
C CYS A 243 17.36 -0.15 6.12
N ILE A 244 16.73 0.50 7.12
CA ILE A 244 16.97 1.92 7.44
C ILE A 244 18.09 2.11 8.47
N THR A 245 18.33 1.19 9.39
CA THR A 245 19.21 1.47 10.55
C THR A 245 20.39 0.52 10.71
N ASN A 246 20.23 -0.75 10.34
CA ASN A 246 21.22 -1.79 10.62
C ASN A 246 21.86 -2.37 9.35
N CYS A 247 21.20 -2.26 8.20
CA CYS A 247 21.59 -2.99 7.01
C CYS A 247 22.93 -2.46 6.45
N PRO A 248 23.93 -3.33 6.24
CA PRO A 248 25.20 -2.92 5.62
C PRO A 248 25.02 -2.45 4.16
N MET A 249 23.94 -2.89 3.50
CA MET A 249 23.60 -2.49 2.13
C MET A 249 22.81 -1.19 2.06
N LYS A 250 22.47 -0.58 3.21
CA LYS A 250 21.79 0.71 3.25
C LYS A 250 22.60 1.76 2.49
N LEU A 251 21.91 2.51 1.64
CA LEU A 251 22.50 3.62 0.92
C LEU A 251 22.79 4.80 1.84
N VAL A 252 24.02 5.31 1.78
CA VAL A 252 24.49 6.48 2.51
C VAL A 252 25.13 7.47 1.54
N LYS A 253 24.92 8.77 1.80
CA LYS A 253 25.63 9.82 1.07
C LYS A 253 27.09 9.83 1.47
N CYS A 254 27.98 10.02 0.50
CA CYS A 254 29.40 10.20 0.77
C CYS A 254 29.63 11.35 1.79
N PRO A 255 30.55 11.24 2.77
CA PRO A 255 30.89 12.34 3.69
C PRO A 255 31.32 13.63 2.99
N PHE A 256 31.78 13.54 1.74
CA PHE A 256 32.17 14.66 0.88
C PHE A 256 31.03 15.21 0.01
N TYR A 257 29.79 14.74 0.21
CA TYR A 257 28.63 15.18 -0.57
C TYR A 257 28.39 16.68 -0.53
N GLN A 258 28.55 17.27 0.65
CA GLN A 258 28.40 18.70 0.85
C GLN A 258 29.47 19.54 0.14
N VAL A 259 30.59 18.97 -0.31
CA VAL A 259 31.67 19.70 -1.01
C VAL A 259 31.75 19.40 -2.51
N GLY A 260 31.01 18.40 -3.01
CA GLY A 260 30.92 18.14 -4.45
C GLY A 260 30.72 16.68 -4.85
N CYS A 261 31.04 15.72 -3.97
CA CYS A 261 30.93 14.29 -4.31
C CYS A 261 29.46 13.82 -4.29
N GLN A 262 28.81 13.70 -5.44
CA GLN A 262 27.39 13.34 -5.51
C GLN A 262 27.08 11.84 -5.28
N SER A 263 28.07 11.05 -4.89
CA SER A 263 27.94 9.60 -4.73
C SER A 263 27.05 9.24 -3.53
N THR A 264 26.14 8.30 -3.77
CA THR A 264 25.37 7.58 -2.75
C THR A 264 25.69 6.09 -2.92
N VAL A 265 26.27 5.48 -1.89
CA VAL A 265 26.83 4.12 -1.96
C VAL A 265 26.32 3.27 -0.81
N PRO A 266 26.29 1.93 -0.94
CA PRO A 266 26.08 1.04 0.20
C PRO A 266 27.04 1.35 1.35
N GLN A 267 26.57 1.31 2.59
CA GLN A 267 27.37 1.60 3.77
C GLN A 267 28.63 0.72 3.84
N CYS A 268 28.52 -0.56 3.48
CA CYS A 268 29.65 -1.50 3.47
C CYS A 268 30.72 -1.18 2.42
N THR A 269 30.40 -0.45 1.35
CA THR A 269 31.37 -0.08 0.30
C THR A 269 31.87 1.36 0.43
N LEU A 270 31.42 2.09 1.46
CA LEU A 270 31.78 3.50 1.63
C LEU A 270 33.29 3.71 1.82
N GLU A 271 33.96 2.85 2.58
CA GLU A 271 35.41 2.96 2.78
C GLU A 271 36.17 2.73 1.46
N GLN A 272 35.74 1.76 0.65
CA GLN A 272 36.30 1.50 -0.67
C GLN A 272 36.08 2.69 -1.61
N HIS A 273 34.88 3.28 -1.63
CA HIS A 273 34.59 4.50 -2.40
C HIS A 273 35.52 5.65 -2.00
N ASN A 274 35.72 5.89 -0.70
CA ASN A 274 36.60 6.96 -0.23
C ASN A 274 38.06 6.74 -0.63
N HIS A 275 38.51 5.49 -0.64
CA HIS A 275 39.86 5.14 -1.11
C HIS A 275 39.99 5.37 -2.62
N ASP A 276 39.08 4.85 -3.43
CA ASP A 276 39.17 4.90 -4.89
C ASP A 276 38.94 6.29 -5.47
N ASN A 277 38.33 7.20 -4.70
CA ASN A 277 38.00 8.56 -5.11
C ASN A 277 38.74 9.62 -4.28
N LEU A 278 39.84 9.22 -3.61
CA LEU A 278 40.58 10.08 -2.68
C LEU A 278 41.02 11.39 -3.35
N ARG A 279 41.57 11.31 -4.57
CA ARG A 279 41.97 12.47 -5.37
C ARG A 279 40.85 13.49 -5.56
N ASP A 280 39.66 13.01 -5.95
CA ASP A 280 38.50 13.85 -6.23
C ASP A 280 37.98 14.49 -4.93
N HIS A 281 38.00 13.73 -3.82
CA HIS A 281 37.64 14.25 -2.50
C HIS A 281 38.61 15.35 -2.05
N VAL A 282 39.92 15.18 -2.27
CA VAL A 282 40.93 16.24 -2.03
C VAL A 282 40.66 17.45 -2.90
N LEU A 283 40.42 17.27 -4.20
CA LEU A 283 40.13 18.37 -5.13
C LEU A 283 38.89 19.17 -4.71
N HIS A 284 37.79 18.51 -4.34
CA HIS A 284 36.59 19.18 -3.86
C HIS A 284 36.82 20.01 -2.59
N VAL A 285 37.67 19.54 -1.68
CA VAL A 285 38.03 20.31 -0.48
C VAL A 285 38.95 21.48 -0.83
N LEU A 286 39.95 21.28 -1.69
CA LEU A 286 40.85 22.36 -2.14
C LEU A 286 40.08 23.47 -2.85
N GLN A 287 39.14 23.14 -3.74
CA GLN A 287 38.25 24.12 -4.41
C GLN A 287 37.43 24.95 -3.42
N ARG A 288 37.09 24.39 -2.25
CA ARG A 288 36.36 25.10 -1.19
C ARG A 288 37.25 26.02 -0.36
N VAL A 289 38.50 25.60 -0.10
CA VAL A 289 39.47 26.34 0.70
C VAL A 289 40.08 27.48 -0.11
N HIS A 290 40.45 27.22 -1.36
CA HIS A 290 41.17 28.14 -2.25
C HIS A 290 40.27 28.64 -3.38
N LYS A 291 39.26 29.45 -3.03
CA LYS A 291 38.23 29.91 -3.99
C LYS A 291 38.77 30.74 -5.15
N ASP A 292 39.89 31.43 -4.93
CA ASP A 292 40.49 32.35 -5.90
C ASP A 292 41.60 31.68 -6.74
N ALA A 293 41.89 30.40 -6.50
CA ALA A 293 42.91 29.65 -7.23
C ALA A 293 42.38 29.07 -8.55
N SER A 294 43.28 28.95 -9.54
CA SER A 294 42.94 28.32 -10.83
C SER A 294 42.56 26.85 -10.64
N ALA A 295 41.49 26.40 -11.29
CA ALA A 295 41.02 25.02 -11.22
C ALA A 295 42.09 24.00 -11.64
N ASP A 296 42.96 24.36 -12.59
CA ASP A 296 44.03 23.48 -13.07
C ASP A 296 45.21 23.42 -12.09
N ASP A 297 45.47 24.49 -11.34
CA ASP A 297 46.47 24.50 -10.28
C ASP A 297 46.04 23.59 -9.13
N LEU A 298 44.76 23.66 -8.74
CA LEU A 298 44.18 22.80 -7.70
C LEU A 298 44.17 21.32 -8.11
N LYS A 299 43.94 21.01 -9.39
CA LYS A 299 44.04 19.63 -9.91
C LYS A 299 45.45 19.08 -9.80
N ARG A 300 46.47 19.85 -10.19
CA ARG A 300 47.89 19.43 -10.06
C ARG A 300 48.29 19.29 -8.60
N GLN A 301 47.81 20.18 -7.74
CA GLN A 301 48.06 20.10 -6.30
C GLN A 301 47.42 18.84 -5.69
N ALA A 302 46.17 18.52 -6.07
CA ALA A 302 45.49 17.30 -5.61
C ALA A 302 46.25 16.03 -6.02
N GLU A 303 46.74 15.95 -7.26
CA GLU A 303 47.61 14.84 -7.73
C GLU A 303 48.88 14.71 -6.90
N GLN A 304 49.58 15.81 -6.66
CA GLN A 304 50.84 15.80 -5.92
C GLN A 304 50.64 15.37 -4.46
N LEU A 305 49.57 15.86 -3.82
CA LEU A 305 49.23 15.53 -2.44
C LEU A 305 48.82 14.07 -2.30
N GLU A 306 48.02 13.54 -3.24
CA GLU A 306 47.67 12.12 -3.27
C GLU A 306 48.91 11.24 -3.42
N LEU A 307 49.79 11.54 -4.40
CA LEU A 307 51.01 10.78 -4.64
C LEU A 307 51.97 10.78 -3.43
N SER A 308 52.06 11.91 -2.73
CA SER A 308 53.03 12.10 -1.64
C SER A 308 52.50 11.66 -0.27
N PHE A 309 51.20 11.76 -0.04
CA PHE A 309 50.58 11.62 1.29
C PHE A 309 49.29 10.79 1.29
N SER A 310 49.08 9.90 0.31
CA SER A 310 47.90 9.02 0.20
C SER A 310 47.49 8.38 1.53
N GLY A 311 48.45 7.82 2.28
CA GLY A 311 48.18 7.17 3.57
C GLY A 311 47.65 8.12 4.66
N GLU A 312 48.21 9.33 4.77
CA GLU A 312 47.75 10.35 5.73
C GLU A 312 46.37 10.90 5.33
N LEU A 313 46.14 11.11 4.03
CA LEU A 313 44.88 11.62 3.49
C LEU A 313 43.75 10.58 3.59
N ALA A 314 44.02 9.30 3.39
CA ALA A 314 43.02 8.23 3.51
C ALA A 314 42.47 8.05 4.93
N LEU A 315 43.21 8.48 5.96
CA LEU A 315 42.73 8.49 7.35
C LEU A 315 41.66 9.57 7.59
N ALA A 316 41.60 10.59 6.75
CA ALA A 316 40.68 11.70 6.87
C ALA A 316 39.30 11.38 6.26
N ARG A 317 38.44 10.72 7.04
CA ARG A 317 37.16 10.15 6.58
C ARG A 317 36.01 11.15 6.35
N ASN A 318 36.22 12.44 6.57
CA ASN A 318 35.22 13.48 6.34
C ASN A 318 35.86 14.83 5.98
N VAL A 319 35.03 15.76 5.50
CA VAL A 319 35.44 17.11 5.08
C VAL A 319 36.29 17.80 6.14
N LYS A 320 35.87 17.80 7.41
CA LYS A 320 36.60 18.51 8.48
C LYS A 320 37.99 17.92 8.69
N SER A 321 38.09 16.60 8.83
CA SER A 321 39.39 15.93 8.98
C SER A 321 40.28 16.14 7.76
N LEU A 322 39.71 16.12 6.54
CA LEU A 322 40.49 16.27 5.32
C LEU A 322 40.99 17.71 5.16
N THR A 323 40.16 18.71 5.47
CA THR A 323 40.58 20.11 5.51
C THR A 323 41.71 20.34 6.51
N MET A 324 41.67 19.71 7.69
CA MET A 324 42.75 19.83 8.68
C MET A 324 44.05 19.17 8.20
N ALA A 325 43.96 17.96 7.63
CA ALA A 325 45.11 17.25 7.08
C ALA A 325 45.76 18.04 5.93
N LEU A 326 44.95 18.57 5.00
CA LEU A 326 45.45 19.36 3.88
C LEU A 326 46.18 20.62 4.35
N LYS A 327 45.67 21.33 5.35
CA LYS A 327 46.35 22.52 5.90
C LYS A 327 47.69 22.20 6.55
N ASP A 328 47.78 21.08 7.27
CA ASP A 328 49.05 20.63 7.86
C ASP A 328 50.07 20.26 6.78
N LEU A 329 49.64 19.52 5.76
CA LEU A 329 50.48 19.12 4.63
C LEU A 329 50.94 20.33 3.79
N GLU A 330 50.06 21.30 3.54
CA GLU A 330 50.39 22.56 2.87
C GLU A 330 51.42 23.39 3.66
N ALA A 331 51.39 23.35 4.99
CA ALA A 331 52.39 24.02 5.82
C ALA A 331 53.76 23.31 5.81
N ARG A 332 53.78 22.00 5.52
CA ARG A 332 55.00 21.18 5.41
C ARG A 332 55.64 21.25 4.02
N LEU A 333 54.87 21.62 3.00
CA LEU A 333 55.35 21.81 1.63
C LEU A 333 56.01 23.19 1.46
N PRO A 334 57.13 23.29 0.71
CA PRO A 334 57.71 24.60 0.37
C PRO A 334 56.70 25.43 -0.43
N GLN A 335 56.41 26.65 0.02
CA GLN A 335 55.60 27.60 -0.74
C GLN A 335 56.31 27.95 -2.06
N PRO A 336 55.63 28.04 -3.21
CA PRO A 336 56.24 28.51 -4.44
C PRO A 336 56.71 29.96 -4.24
N GLU A 337 57.97 30.23 -4.56
CA GLU A 337 58.57 31.56 -4.43
C GLU A 337 57.76 32.61 -5.21
N ALA A 338 57.24 33.60 -4.49
CA ALA A 338 56.66 34.79 -5.10
C ALA A 338 57.79 35.57 -5.81
N ASN A 339 57.82 35.53 -7.14
CA ASN A 339 58.84 36.21 -7.92
C ASN A 339 58.76 37.73 -7.72
N ILE A 340 59.87 38.29 -7.23
CA ILE A 340 60.13 39.70 -6.98
C ILE A 340 60.49 40.40 -8.31
N THR A 341 59.69 41.40 -8.65
CA THR A 341 60.00 42.71 -9.24
C THR A 341 61.24 42.91 -10.13
N THR A 342 61.03 43.43 -11.33
CA THR A 342 61.93 44.45 -11.93
C THR A 342 61.10 45.60 -12.52
N GLY A 343 61.35 46.84 -12.04
CA GLY A 343 60.83 48.11 -12.57
C GLY A 343 61.69 48.69 -13.74
N PRO A 344 61.71 50.02 -13.97
CA PRO A 344 60.84 50.68 -14.95
C PRO A 344 61.54 51.43 -16.15
N GLN A 345 60.75 51.64 -17.23
CA GLN A 345 60.73 52.73 -18.27
C GLN A 345 61.89 52.85 -19.31
N PRO A 346 61.76 53.61 -20.46
CA PRO A 346 60.66 54.44 -20.98
C PRO A 346 60.30 54.35 -22.51
N ASP A 347 59.13 54.92 -22.82
CA ASP A 347 58.54 55.59 -24.00
C ASP A 347 59.22 55.64 -25.40
N VAL A 348 58.40 55.39 -26.45
CA VAL A 348 58.33 56.22 -27.69
C VAL A 348 56.88 56.23 -28.23
N ASN A 349 56.33 57.43 -28.40
CA ASN A 349 55.05 57.79 -29.05
C ASN A 349 55.01 57.34 -30.54
N THR A 350 53.82 57.23 -31.16
CA THR A 350 53.16 58.29 -31.97
C THR A 350 51.98 57.72 -32.80
N THR A 351 50.81 58.39 -32.71
CA THR A 351 49.83 58.73 -33.79
C THR A 351 49.15 57.64 -34.64
N THR A 352 47.84 57.42 -34.44
CA THR A 352 46.67 57.97 -35.20
C THR A 352 46.49 57.45 -36.63
N SER A 353 45.36 56.79 -36.90
CA SER A 353 44.24 57.33 -37.72
C SER A 353 43.42 56.20 -38.34
N ASP A 354 42.14 56.16 -37.97
CA ASP A 354 40.95 56.05 -38.83
C ASP A 354 41.10 55.44 -40.24
N ALA A 355 40.31 54.40 -40.50
CA ALA A 355 39.64 54.22 -41.78
C ALA A 355 38.35 53.42 -41.57
N GLU A 356 37.27 54.19 -41.66
CA GLU A 356 35.85 53.88 -41.69
C GLU A 356 35.45 53.15 -43.00
N GLN A 357 34.19 52.70 -43.00
CA GLN A 357 33.28 52.43 -44.13
C GLN A 357 33.01 50.94 -44.46
N THR A 358 31.82 50.38 -44.16
CA THR A 358 30.52 50.51 -44.90
C THR A 358 30.66 50.04 -46.36
N GLU A 359 29.86 49.14 -46.95
CA GLU A 359 28.41 48.96 -46.89
C GLU A 359 28.00 47.71 -47.73
N VAL A 360 26.91 47.04 -47.32
CA VAL A 360 25.74 46.60 -48.11
C VAL A 360 25.74 45.37 -49.05
N SER A 361 24.59 44.67 -48.93
CA SER A 361 23.85 43.79 -49.87
C SER A 361 24.15 42.28 -49.80
N SER A 362 23.20 41.34 -49.77
CA SER A 362 21.73 41.35 -49.94
C SER A 362 21.16 40.06 -49.34
N SER A 363 19.89 40.11 -48.91
CA SER A 363 18.81 39.09 -49.05
C SER A 363 19.17 37.75 -49.74
N GLU A 364 18.69 36.56 -49.36
CA GLU A 364 17.28 36.17 -49.14
C GLU A 364 17.18 34.66 -48.78
N HIS A 365 16.19 34.29 -47.96
CA HIS A 365 15.32 33.10 -48.09
C HIS A 365 15.80 31.62 -47.97
N LEU A 366 15.24 30.94 -46.93
CA LEU A 366 14.34 29.76 -46.96
C LEU A 366 14.72 28.54 -46.07
N ASN A 367 13.75 28.18 -45.22
CA ASN A 367 13.27 26.84 -44.80
C ASN A 367 14.20 25.95 -43.95
N ALA A 368 13.82 25.61 -42.71
CA ALA A 368 12.79 24.64 -42.26
C ALA A 368 13.44 23.30 -41.89
N ASP A 369 13.56 23.01 -40.60
CA ASP A 369 12.77 22.02 -39.86
C ASP A 369 13.03 22.16 -38.35
#